data_AF-A0A1P8UK79-F1
#
_entry.id   AF-A0A1P8UK79-F1
#
_cell.length_a   1.000
_cell.length_b   1.000
_cell.length_c   1.000
_cell.angle_alpha   90.00
_cell.angle_beta   90.00
_cell.angle_gamma   90.00
#
_symmetry.space_group_name_H-M   'P 1'
#
loop_
_entity.id
_entity.type
_entity.pdbx_description
1 polymer ?
#
loop_
_entity_poly.entity_id
_entity_poly.type
_entity_poly.pdbx_seq_one_letter_code
_entity_poly.pdbx_strand_id
1 'polypeptide(L)'
;MSDTHLSDVRFDQLELDASVQAGIRDAGFAQATPVQAATLPIALAARDVAGQAQTGTGKTAAFLIVTFDHLLRHPPHADRRPNQPRAIMLAPTRELAIQIHKDAVALNGHTRLTLGLVYGGVDYEKQRQQLADGVDVLIGTPGRIIDYFKQHVFDLRAVQVMVLDEADRMFDLGFIKDIRFLLRRMPPPAKRLSMLFSATLSYRVMELAYEHMNNPQRVQIEPEQVTAERVREQVFFPANTDKIPLLLGILQKEQPERSIVFSNTKRGTELVAGYLEGNGYTVALLSGDVPQKKRQSLLRAFTNGQCNVLVATDVAARGLHIPDVTHVFNFDLPQSAEDYVHRIGRTARAGAKGDAVSFACEDTAFYLPEIEAYIGHKLPVENVSAELLVKPQPPVRQEHAPRQARRSNQGNQPRKPHQNAPAPSSGDENAPQTSRARRRRKPRGTQQPKS
;
A
#
# COMPACT_ATOMS: atom_id res chain seq x y z
N MET A 1 -19.11 19.78 -15.54
CA MET A 1 -17.71 19.32 -15.63
C MET A 1 -16.88 20.58 -15.72
N SER A 2 -16.19 20.96 -14.66
CA SER A 2 -15.50 22.26 -14.54
C SER A 2 -14.03 22.12 -14.93
N ASP A 3 -13.62 22.89 -15.95
CA ASP A 3 -12.30 22.96 -16.59
C ASP A 3 -11.15 23.49 -15.69
N THR A 4 -11.25 23.39 -14.37
CA THR A 4 -10.33 24.09 -13.43
C THR A 4 -9.09 23.29 -13.02
N HIS A 5 -8.82 22.12 -13.62
CA HIS A 5 -7.71 21.24 -13.19
C HIS A 5 -6.73 20.83 -14.32
N LEU A 6 -6.90 21.39 -15.52
CA LEU A 6 -6.11 21.07 -16.70
C LEU A 6 -5.23 22.25 -17.09
N SER A 7 -4.03 21.96 -17.56
CA SER A 7 -3.11 22.96 -18.10
C SER A 7 -3.34 23.15 -19.61
N ASP A 8 -2.73 24.19 -20.18
CA ASP A 8 -2.76 24.44 -21.63
C ASP A 8 -1.99 23.39 -22.45
N VAL A 9 -1.19 22.55 -21.80
CA VAL A 9 -0.38 21.52 -22.47
C VAL A 9 -1.28 20.38 -22.92
N ARG A 10 -1.40 20.17 -24.23
CA ARG A 10 -2.13 19.04 -24.80
C ARG A 10 -1.22 17.85 -25.02
N PHE A 11 -1.75 16.64 -24.80
CA PHE A 11 -0.96 15.42 -25.02
C PHE A 11 -0.63 15.17 -26.49
N ASP A 12 -1.44 15.65 -27.42
CA ASP A 12 -1.20 15.52 -28.87
C ASP A 12 -0.07 16.41 -29.38
N GLN A 13 0.36 17.40 -28.60
CA GLN A 13 1.51 18.25 -28.89
C GLN A 13 2.82 17.64 -28.41
N LEU A 14 2.77 16.58 -27.58
CA LEU A 14 3.96 15.90 -27.11
C LEU A 14 4.46 14.94 -28.18
N GLU A 15 5.75 15.07 -28.52
CA GLU A 15 6.45 14.12 -29.38
C GLU A 15 6.60 12.80 -28.63
N LEU A 16 5.63 11.89 -28.81
CA LEU A 16 5.54 10.57 -28.18
C LEU A 16 5.48 9.49 -29.27
N ASP A 17 5.88 8.27 -28.93
CA ASP A 17 5.65 7.11 -29.78
C ASP A 17 4.16 6.96 -30.12
N ALA A 18 3.85 6.64 -31.39
CA ALA A 18 2.49 6.58 -31.90
C ALA A 18 1.58 5.61 -31.12
N SER A 19 2.15 4.52 -30.59
CA SER A 19 1.41 3.57 -29.77
C SER A 19 1.06 4.13 -28.39
N VAL A 20 1.93 4.94 -27.80
CA VAL A 20 1.67 5.63 -26.54
C VAL A 20 0.61 6.70 -26.75
N GLN A 21 0.69 7.48 -27.83
CA GLN A 21 -0.34 8.45 -28.17
C GLN A 21 -1.72 7.79 -28.38
N ALA A 22 -1.77 6.61 -28.99
CA ALA A 22 -3.02 5.86 -29.13
C ALA A 22 -3.59 5.43 -27.77
N GLY A 23 -2.75 4.92 -26.87
CA GLY A 23 -3.17 4.58 -25.50
C GLY A 23 -3.69 5.77 -24.70
N ILE A 24 -3.06 6.95 -24.85
CA ILE A 24 -3.50 8.21 -24.23
C ILE A 24 -4.89 8.62 -24.74
N ARG A 25 -5.12 8.53 -26.06
CA ARG A 25 -6.44 8.84 -26.66
C ARG A 25 -7.53 7.89 -26.17
N ASP A 26 -7.25 6.59 -26.10
CA ASP A 26 -8.20 5.60 -25.61
C ASP A 26 -8.53 5.78 -24.12
N ALA A 27 -7.55 6.23 -23.33
CA ALA A 27 -7.75 6.61 -21.93
C ALA A 27 -8.53 7.93 -21.75
N GLY A 28 -8.80 8.67 -22.84
CA GLY A 28 -9.56 9.93 -22.82
C GLY A 28 -8.76 11.14 -22.33
N PHE A 29 -7.43 11.08 -22.35
CA PHE A 29 -6.58 12.19 -21.89
C PHE A 29 -6.32 13.19 -23.02
N ALA A 30 -6.98 14.36 -22.96
CA ALA A 30 -6.78 15.43 -23.94
C ALA A 30 -5.71 16.45 -23.51
N GLN A 31 -5.80 16.92 -22.27
CA GLN A 31 -4.91 17.93 -21.69
C GLN A 31 -4.19 17.38 -20.46
N ALA A 32 -2.96 17.84 -20.24
CA ALA A 32 -2.15 17.48 -19.11
C ALA A 32 -2.61 18.24 -17.86
N THR A 33 -2.56 17.60 -16.69
CA THR A 33 -2.67 18.30 -15.39
C THR A 33 -1.42 19.14 -15.12
N PRO A 34 -1.43 20.10 -14.18
CA PRO A 34 -0.26 20.94 -13.87
C PRO A 34 1.01 20.14 -13.56
N VAL A 35 0.90 19.05 -12.78
CA VAL A 35 2.05 18.18 -12.48
C VAL A 35 2.56 17.45 -13.72
N GLN A 36 1.67 17.02 -14.62
CA GLN A 36 2.05 16.39 -15.88
C GLN A 36 2.75 17.39 -16.78
N ALA A 37 2.21 18.61 -16.94
CA ALA A 37 2.79 19.68 -17.75
C ALA A 37 4.19 20.09 -17.28
N ALA A 38 4.43 20.13 -15.96
CA ALA A 38 5.75 20.45 -15.43
C ALA A 38 6.74 19.27 -15.53
N THR A 39 6.24 18.04 -15.40
CA THR A 39 7.09 16.84 -15.33
C THR A 39 7.47 16.28 -16.70
N LEU A 40 6.50 16.20 -17.62
CA LEU A 40 6.65 15.52 -18.92
C LEU A 40 7.79 16.10 -19.77
N PRO A 41 7.94 17.44 -19.94
CA PRO A 41 9.02 18.00 -20.76
C PRO A 41 10.42 17.65 -20.23
N ILE A 42 10.58 17.49 -18.92
CA ILE A 42 11.85 17.14 -18.29
C ILE A 42 12.14 15.66 -18.50
N ALA A 43 11.17 14.81 -18.17
CA ALA A 43 11.35 13.38 -18.14
C ALA A 43 11.42 12.76 -19.55
N LEU A 44 10.66 13.29 -20.53
CA LEU A 44 10.76 12.89 -21.94
C LEU A 44 12.11 13.28 -22.57
N ALA A 45 12.78 14.31 -22.04
CA ALA A 45 14.16 14.64 -22.38
C ALA A 45 15.19 13.74 -21.66
N ALA A 46 14.76 12.60 -21.10
CA ALA A 46 15.58 11.63 -20.36
C ALA A 46 16.34 12.22 -19.16
N ARG A 47 15.79 13.25 -18.51
CA ARG A 47 16.32 13.81 -17.26
C ARG A 47 15.52 13.31 -16.07
N ASP A 48 16.21 12.99 -14.98
CA ASP A 48 15.60 12.51 -13.74
C ASP A 48 14.70 13.57 -13.11
N VAL A 49 13.62 13.14 -12.46
CA VAL A 49 12.64 14.03 -11.82
C VAL A 49 12.41 13.62 -10.37
N ALA A 50 12.46 14.60 -9.47
CA ALA A 50 11.94 14.50 -8.11
C ALA A 50 10.72 15.42 -7.99
N GLY A 51 9.52 14.85 -8.11
CA GLY A 51 8.24 15.54 -8.14
C GLY A 51 7.55 15.56 -6.78
N GLN A 52 7.22 16.76 -6.30
CA GLN A 52 6.30 16.97 -5.19
C GLN A 52 4.89 17.19 -5.72
N ALA A 53 3.97 16.26 -5.43
CA ALA A 53 2.56 16.43 -5.73
C ALA A 53 1.69 15.44 -4.96
N GLN A 54 0.45 15.83 -4.65
CA GLN A 54 -0.50 15.01 -3.90
C GLN A 54 -1.09 13.87 -4.74
N THR A 55 -1.71 12.87 -4.10
CA THR A 55 -2.44 11.80 -4.81
C THR A 55 -3.62 12.37 -5.58
N GLY A 56 -3.94 11.81 -6.74
CA GLY A 56 -5.07 12.27 -7.56
C GLY A 56 -4.77 13.45 -8.49
N THR A 57 -3.53 13.95 -8.50
CA THR A 57 -3.08 15.04 -9.40
C THR A 57 -2.65 14.56 -10.79
N GLY A 58 -2.70 13.26 -11.08
CA GLY A 58 -2.33 12.70 -12.39
C GLY A 58 -0.87 12.22 -12.53
N LYS A 59 -0.11 12.13 -11.44
CA LYS A 59 1.30 11.64 -11.42
C LYS A 59 1.49 10.29 -12.11
N THR A 60 0.54 9.37 -11.88
CA THR A 60 0.58 8.00 -12.40
C THR A 60 0.63 7.98 -13.92
N ALA A 61 -0.26 8.72 -14.59
CA ALA A 61 -0.20 8.84 -16.04
C ALA A 61 1.12 9.47 -16.53
N ALA A 62 1.65 10.48 -15.83
CA ALA A 62 2.90 11.14 -16.21
C ALA A 62 4.06 10.14 -16.33
N PHE A 63 4.33 9.37 -15.28
CA PHE A 63 5.47 8.46 -15.29
C PHE A 63 5.21 7.20 -16.14
N LEU A 64 3.96 6.77 -16.29
CA LEU A 64 3.62 5.64 -17.17
C LEU A 64 3.88 6.01 -18.64
N ILE A 65 3.42 7.18 -19.07
CA ILE A 65 3.63 7.70 -20.43
C ILE A 65 5.13 7.80 -20.73
N VAL A 66 5.90 8.44 -19.84
CA VAL A 66 7.36 8.56 -19.98
C VAL A 66 8.02 7.18 -20.02
N THR A 67 7.60 6.26 -19.15
CA THR A 67 8.19 4.91 -19.13
C THR A 67 7.94 4.20 -20.44
N PHE A 68 6.72 4.18 -20.94
CA PHE A 68 6.38 3.46 -22.17
C PHE A 68 7.09 4.06 -23.39
N ASP A 69 7.08 5.39 -23.53
CA ASP A 69 7.80 6.08 -24.61
C ASP A 69 9.30 5.79 -24.54
N HIS A 70 9.92 5.88 -23.35
CA HIS A 70 11.33 5.57 -23.17
C HIS A 70 11.65 4.13 -23.56
N LEU A 71 10.83 3.15 -23.14
CA LEU A 71 11.06 1.74 -23.48
C LEU A 71 10.86 1.45 -24.98
N LEU A 72 9.96 2.14 -25.66
CA LEU A 72 9.73 1.93 -27.10
C LEU A 72 10.85 2.53 -27.95
N ARG A 73 11.40 3.68 -27.53
CA ARG A 73 12.52 4.33 -28.22
C ARG A 73 13.88 3.69 -27.95
N HIS A 74 14.02 2.97 -26.83
CA HIS A 74 15.29 2.37 -26.42
C HIS A 74 15.18 0.85 -26.36
N PRO A 75 15.20 0.12 -27.49
CA PRO A 75 14.98 -1.33 -27.52
C PRO A 75 15.88 -2.10 -26.54
N PRO A 76 15.45 -3.28 -26.07
CA PRO A 76 16.23 -4.07 -25.13
C PRO A 76 17.61 -4.39 -25.70
N HIS A 77 18.63 -4.43 -24.83
CA HIS A 77 19.95 -4.92 -25.21
C HIS A 77 19.87 -6.36 -25.72
N ALA A 78 20.69 -6.73 -26.69
CA ALA A 78 20.68 -8.07 -27.29
C ALA A 78 20.86 -9.19 -26.24
N ASP A 79 21.65 -8.92 -25.20
CA ASP A 79 21.94 -9.87 -24.11
C ASP A 79 20.86 -9.90 -23.00
N ARG A 80 19.76 -9.16 -23.16
CA ARG A 80 18.68 -9.15 -22.16
C ARG A 80 18.03 -10.53 -22.09
N ARG A 81 17.91 -11.05 -20.87
CA ARG A 81 17.13 -12.27 -20.59
C ARG A 81 15.65 -11.92 -20.38
N PRO A 82 14.70 -12.81 -20.72
CA PRO A 82 13.27 -12.57 -20.54
C PRO A 82 12.89 -12.16 -19.11
N ASN A 83 13.53 -12.75 -18.10
CA ASN A 83 13.31 -12.45 -16.68
C ASN A 83 14.07 -11.22 -16.18
N GLN A 84 14.35 -10.25 -17.05
CA GLN A 84 14.95 -8.97 -16.67
C GLN A 84 14.01 -7.83 -17.06
N PRO A 85 13.21 -7.31 -16.11
CA PRO A 85 12.36 -6.15 -16.37
C PRO A 85 13.20 -4.95 -16.81
N ARG A 86 12.62 -4.17 -17.73
CA ARG A 86 13.23 -2.95 -18.27
C ARG A 86 12.74 -1.71 -17.53
N ALA A 87 11.58 -1.78 -16.90
CA ALA A 87 11.12 -0.76 -15.97
C ALA A 87 10.66 -1.38 -14.66
N ILE A 88 10.85 -0.64 -13.57
CA ILE A 88 10.37 -1.02 -12.24
C ILE A 88 9.68 0.16 -11.57
N MET A 89 8.51 -0.09 -10.98
CA MET A 89 7.71 0.92 -10.28
C MET A 89 7.40 0.42 -8.88
N LEU A 90 7.95 1.09 -7.87
CA LEU A 90 7.74 0.75 -6.48
C LEU A 90 6.62 1.61 -5.90
N ALA A 91 5.68 0.95 -5.23
CA ALA A 91 4.63 1.61 -4.46
C ALA A 91 4.63 1.10 -3.00
N PRO A 92 4.37 1.96 -2.00
CA PRO A 92 4.37 1.58 -0.58
C PRO A 92 3.33 0.54 -0.21
N THR A 93 2.23 0.43 -0.98
CA THR A 93 1.10 -0.45 -0.64
C THR A 93 0.60 -1.23 -1.83
N ARG A 94 -0.09 -2.32 -1.51
CA ARG A 94 -0.70 -3.22 -2.50
C ARG A 94 -1.75 -2.49 -3.31
N GLU A 95 -2.55 -1.66 -2.65
CA GLU A 95 -3.65 -0.94 -3.28
C GLU A 95 -3.13 0.07 -4.30
N LEU A 96 -2.09 0.83 -3.95
CA LEU A 96 -1.46 1.73 -4.90
C LEU A 96 -0.78 0.97 -6.05
N ALA A 97 -0.09 -0.14 -5.79
CA ALA A 97 0.49 -0.97 -6.85
C ALA A 97 -0.57 -1.49 -7.83
N ILE A 98 -1.73 -1.94 -7.32
CA ILE A 98 -2.87 -2.37 -8.15
C ILE A 98 -3.42 -1.20 -8.97
N GLN A 99 -3.54 -0.01 -8.38
CA GLN A 99 -4.01 1.17 -9.08
C GLN A 99 -3.06 1.56 -10.22
N ILE A 100 -1.76 1.66 -9.95
CA ILE A 100 -0.74 1.96 -10.96
C ILE A 100 -0.80 0.91 -12.09
N HIS A 101 -0.94 -0.37 -11.75
CA HIS A 101 -1.06 -1.42 -12.76
C HIS A 101 -2.35 -1.31 -13.59
N LYS A 102 -3.48 -0.94 -12.98
CA LYS A 102 -4.73 -0.71 -13.71
C LYS A 102 -4.58 0.43 -14.71
N ASP A 103 -3.96 1.53 -14.29
CA ASP A 103 -3.71 2.69 -15.14
C ASP A 103 -2.69 2.35 -16.24
N ALA A 104 -1.67 1.53 -15.91
CA ALA A 104 -0.71 1.01 -16.87
C ALA A 104 -1.39 0.17 -17.94
N VAL A 105 -2.29 -0.75 -17.58
CA VAL A 105 -3.05 -1.57 -18.54
C VAL A 105 -3.87 -0.69 -19.49
N ALA A 106 -4.53 0.36 -18.98
CA ALA A 106 -5.32 1.27 -19.80
C ALA A 106 -4.45 2.00 -20.84
N LEU A 107 -3.25 2.46 -20.45
CA LEU A 107 -2.32 3.17 -21.35
C LEU A 107 -1.52 2.23 -22.27
N ASN A 108 -1.41 0.95 -21.93
CA ASN A 108 -0.55 -0.02 -22.62
C ASN A 108 -1.22 -0.70 -23.82
N GLY A 109 -2.48 -0.37 -24.14
CA GLY A 109 -3.30 -1.09 -25.14
C GLY A 109 -2.66 -1.29 -26.51
N HIS A 110 -1.71 -0.42 -26.90
CA HIS A 110 -1.07 -0.43 -28.22
C HIS A 110 0.44 -0.69 -28.21
N THR A 111 1.12 -0.68 -27.05
CA THR A 111 2.59 -0.70 -26.94
C THR A 111 3.19 -2.12 -27.02
N ARG A 112 2.36 -3.15 -26.83
CA ARG A 112 2.75 -4.58 -26.71
C ARG A 112 3.73 -4.88 -25.56
N LEU A 113 3.95 -3.96 -24.62
CA LEU A 113 4.81 -4.22 -23.46
C LEU A 113 4.12 -5.19 -22.50
N THR A 114 4.88 -6.11 -21.93
CA THR A 114 4.37 -7.07 -20.95
C THR A 114 4.43 -6.48 -19.54
N LEU A 115 3.28 -6.41 -18.87
CA LEU A 115 3.15 -5.84 -17.52
C LEU A 115 3.13 -6.94 -16.45
N GLY A 116 3.86 -6.72 -15.36
CA GLY A 116 3.88 -7.57 -14.16
C GLY A 116 3.43 -6.82 -12.93
N LEU A 117 2.65 -7.48 -12.06
CA LEU A 117 2.19 -6.92 -10.79
C LEU A 117 2.48 -7.87 -9.63
N VAL A 118 3.26 -7.41 -8.65
CA VAL A 118 3.65 -8.23 -7.50
C VAL A 118 3.47 -7.53 -6.16
N TYR A 119 2.80 -8.20 -5.24
CA TYR A 119 2.57 -7.70 -3.90
C TYR A 119 2.17 -8.82 -2.92
N GLY A 120 2.36 -8.56 -1.62
CA GLY A 120 2.13 -9.54 -0.56
C GLY A 120 0.69 -10.09 -0.46
N GLY A 121 0.53 -11.24 0.19
CA GLY A 121 -0.78 -11.68 0.73
C GLY A 121 -1.75 -12.38 -0.23
N VAL A 122 -1.39 -12.60 -1.49
CA VAL A 122 -2.18 -13.39 -2.46
C VAL A 122 -1.29 -14.14 -3.46
N ASP A 123 -1.81 -15.27 -3.97
CA ASP A 123 -1.39 -16.03 -5.16
C ASP A 123 0.12 -16.01 -5.48
N TYR A 124 0.90 -16.50 -4.52
CA TYR A 124 2.36 -16.44 -4.55
C TYR A 124 2.98 -17.12 -5.79
N GLU A 125 2.58 -18.35 -6.10
CA GLU A 125 3.15 -19.08 -7.25
C GLU A 125 2.72 -18.50 -8.59
N LYS A 126 1.50 -17.95 -8.68
CA LYS A 126 1.02 -17.31 -9.91
C LYS A 126 1.85 -16.07 -10.25
N GLN A 127 2.09 -15.21 -9.26
CA GLN A 127 2.97 -14.04 -9.42
C GLN A 127 4.39 -14.46 -9.79
N ARG A 128 4.92 -15.52 -9.15
CA ARG A 128 6.25 -16.05 -9.46
C ARG A 128 6.36 -16.55 -10.89
N GLN A 129 5.37 -17.32 -11.37
CA GLN A 129 5.37 -17.84 -12.73
C GLN A 129 5.31 -16.71 -13.76
N GLN A 130 4.44 -15.71 -13.54
CA GLN A 130 4.35 -14.53 -14.41
C GLN A 130 5.70 -13.81 -14.55
N LEU A 131 6.47 -13.68 -13.46
CA LEU A 131 7.81 -13.09 -13.53
C LEU A 131 8.82 -13.98 -14.25
N ALA A 132 8.72 -15.29 -14.08
CA ALA A 132 9.59 -16.26 -14.74
C ALA A 132 9.37 -16.28 -16.26
N ASP A 133 8.11 -16.11 -16.71
CA ASP A 133 7.74 -16.00 -18.12
C ASP A 133 8.26 -14.71 -18.77
N GLY A 134 8.60 -13.71 -17.94
CA GLY A 134 9.22 -12.46 -18.34
C GLY A 134 8.23 -11.30 -18.44
N VAL A 135 8.67 -10.13 -17.98
CA VAL A 135 7.90 -8.88 -18.04
C VAL A 135 8.80 -7.73 -18.46
N ASP A 136 8.25 -6.73 -19.14
CA ASP A 136 8.98 -5.51 -19.50
C ASP A 136 8.85 -4.46 -18.39
N VAL A 137 7.68 -4.34 -17.77
CA VAL A 137 7.39 -3.38 -16.70
C VAL A 137 6.93 -4.12 -15.46
N LEU A 138 7.68 -3.99 -14.36
CA LEU A 138 7.35 -4.61 -13.07
C LEU A 138 6.83 -3.57 -12.07
N ILE A 139 5.59 -3.72 -11.64
CA ILE A 139 4.94 -2.86 -10.64
C ILE A 139 4.78 -3.66 -9.35
N GLY A 140 5.12 -3.09 -8.20
CA GLY A 140 4.91 -3.81 -6.95
C GLY A 140 5.38 -3.15 -5.67
N THR A 141 5.18 -3.87 -4.57
CA THR A 141 5.62 -3.44 -3.23
C THR A 141 7.06 -3.90 -2.97
N PRO A 142 7.92 -3.08 -2.32
CA PRO A 142 9.34 -3.39 -2.11
C PRO A 142 9.61 -4.79 -1.53
N GLY A 143 8.91 -5.16 -0.46
CA GLY A 143 9.13 -6.45 0.21
C GLY A 143 8.90 -7.66 -0.70
N ARG A 144 7.83 -7.66 -1.50
CA ARG A 144 7.54 -8.79 -2.42
C ARG A 144 8.50 -8.83 -3.61
N ILE A 145 8.92 -7.67 -4.13
CA ILE A 145 9.93 -7.58 -5.19
C ILE A 145 11.26 -8.15 -4.69
N ILE A 146 11.69 -7.77 -3.49
CA ILE A 146 12.93 -8.30 -2.88
C ILE A 146 12.85 -9.81 -2.66
N ASP A 147 11.71 -10.32 -2.23
CA ASP A 147 11.50 -11.75 -2.00
C ASP A 147 11.77 -12.57 -3.28
N TYR A 148 11.10 -12.22 -4.38
CA TYR A 148 11.32 -12.87 -5.68
C TYR A 148 12.71 -12.63 -6.25
N PHE A 149 13.29 -11.44 -6.02
CA PHE A 149 14.67 -11.15 -6.42
C PHE A 149 15.68 -12.04 -5.68
N LYS A 150 15.54 -12.21 -4.36
CA LYS A 150 16.41 -13.08 -3.54
C LYS A 150 16.29 -14.56 -3.92
N GLN A 151 15.16 -14.95 -4.47
CA GLN A 151 14.93 -16.30 -5.01
C GLN A 151 15.42 -16.46 -6.46
N HIS A 152 16.06 -15.43 -7.03
CA HIS A 152 16.60 -15.42 -8.38
C HIS A 152 15.54 -15.65 -9.48
N VAL A 153 14.27 -15.31 -9.21
CA VAL A 153 13.19 -15.40 -10.21
C VAL A 153 13.44 -14.46 -11.38
N PHE A 154 13.93 -13.25 -11.07
CA PHE A 154 14.26 -12.21 -12.03
C PHE A 154 15.52 -11.46 -11.57
N ASP A 155 16.01 -10.55 -12.42
CA ASP A 155 17.18 -9.74 -12.13
C ASP A 155 17.01 -8.31 -12.67
N LEU A 156 17.65 -7.33 -12.03
CA LEU A 156 17.43 -5.90 -12.21
C LEU A 156 18.44 -5.21 -13.15
N ARG A 157 19.41 -5.96 -13.68
CA ARG A 157 20.50 -5.40 -14.50
C ARG A 157 20.06 -4.79 -15.85
N ALA A 158 18.84 -5.04 -16.32
CA ALA A 158 18.34 -4.47 -17.57
C ALA A 158 17.39 -3.27 -17.37
N VAL A 159 17.23 -2.79 -16.14
CA VAL A 159 16.33 -1.67 -15.83
C VAL A 159 16.85 -0.38 -16.48
N GLN A 160 16.03 0.16 -17.37
CA GLN A 160 16.19 1.45 -18.05
C GLN A 160 15.40 2.56 -17.37
N VAL A 161 14.27 2.23 -16.73
CA VAL A 161 13.41 3.21 -16.02
C VAL A 161 13.07 2.74 -14.61
N MET A 162 13.24 3.61 -13.62
CA MET A 162 12.88 3.34 -12.23
C MET A 162 11.96 4.42 -11.70
N VAL A 163 10.85 4.01 -11.08
CA VAL A 163 9.86 4.90 -10.46
C VAL A 163 9.70 4.56 -8.98
N LEU A 164 9.76 5.58 -8.12
CA LEU A 164 9.30 5.52 -6.73
C LEU A 164 8.06 6.40 -6.59
N ASP A 165 6.89 5.82 -6.31
CA ASP A 165 5.66 6.59 -6.06
C ASP A 165 5.30 6.57 -4.57
N GLU A 166 4.87 7.72 -4.04
CA GLU A 166 4.71 7.97 -2.60
C GLU A 166 5.96 7.59 -1.79
N ALA A 167 7.10 8.18 -2.18
CA ALA A 167 8.41 7.87 -1.59
C ALA A 167 8.46 8.17 -0.08
N ASP A 168 8.01 9.34 0.37
CA ASP A 168 7.85 9.68 1.80
C ASP A 168 7.19 8.56 2.59
N ARG A 169 6.09 8.03 2.06
CA ARG A 169 5.34 7.00 2.72
C ARG A 169 6.03 5.65 2.75
N MET A 170 6.86 5.34 1.77
CA MET A 170 7.71 4.15 1.87
C MET A 170 8.71 4.29 3.04
N PHE A 171 9.16 5.51 3.39
CA PHE A 171 10.00 5.73 4.57
C PHE A 171 9.21 5.51 5.86
N ASP A 172 7.98 6.01 5.95
CA ASP A 172 7.12 5.86 7.14
C ASP A 172 6.82 4.39 7.44
N LEU A 173 6.71 3.57 6.38
CA LEU A 173 6.53 2.12 6.49
C LEU A 173 7.84 1.35 6.71
N GLY A 174 8.98 2.03 6.79
CA GLY A 174 10.28 1.42 7.07
C GLY A 174 10.97 0.79 5.87
N PHE A 175 10.50 1.00 4.64
CA PHE A 175 11.06 0.39 3.43
C PHE A 175 12.36 1.05 2.94
N ILE A 176 12.91 2.04 3.64
CA ILE A 176 14.14 2.73 3.20
C ILE A 176 15.32 1.76 2.92
N LYS A 177 15.53 0.77 3.79
CA LYS A 177 16.59 -0.24 3.61
C LYS A 177 16.32 -1.12 2.37
N ASP A 178 15.06 -1.43 2.13
CA ASP A 178 14.58 -2.25 1.02
C ASP A 178 14.73 -1.52 -0.32
N ILE A 179 14.37 -0.24 -0.36
CA ILE A 179 14.55 0.61 -1.54
C ILE A 179 16.04 0.73 -1.88
N ARG A 180 16.89 1.10 -0.92
CA ARG A 180 18.35 1.16 -1.11
C ARG A 180 18.93 -0.18 -1.56
N PHE A 181 18.40 -1.30 -1.05
CA PHE A 181 18.79 -2.64 -1.50
C PHE A 181 18.52 -2.84 -2.99
N LEU A 182 17.32 -2.49 -3.47
CA LEU A 182 16.93 -2.64 -4.88
C LEU A 182 17.72 -1.69 -5.78
N LEU A 183 17.87 -0.41 -5.41
CA LEU A 183 18.54 0.62 -6.21
C LEU A 183 20.01 0.29 -6.49
N ARG A 184 20.71 -0.33 -5.52
CA ARG A 184 22.10 -0.80 -5.67
C ARG A 184 22.26 -2.01 -6.61
N ARG A 185 21.16 -2.63 -7.03
CA ARG A 185 21.16 -3.82 -7.91
C ARG A 185 20.69 -3.50 -9.34
N MET A 186 20.32 -2.24 -9.59
CA MET A 186 19.97 -1.72 -10.91
C MET A 186 21.23 -1.10 -11.58
N PRO A 187 21.22 -0.85 -12.89
CA PRO A 187 22.27 -0.07 -13.58
C PRO A 187 22.50 1.28 -12.90
N PRO A 188 23.71 1.83 -12.86
CA PRO A 188 24.00 3.07 -12.13
C PRO A 188 23.12 4.24 -12.59
N PRO A 189 22.89 5.27 -11.75
CA PRO A 189 21.96 6.37 -12.06
C PRO A 189 22.17 7.01 -13.43
N ALA A 190 23.42 7.17 -13.89
CA ALA A 190 23.72 7.73 -15.21
C ALA A 190 23.28 6.86 -16.42
N LYS A 191 22.82 5.63 -16.20
CA LYS A 191 22.41 4.67 -17.24
C LYS A 191 20.92 4.31 -17.19
N ARG A 192 20.13 4.99 -16.36
CA ARG A 192 18.69 4.77 -16.23
C ARG A 192 17.99 6.09 -16.01
N LEU A 193 16.75 6.22 -16.48
CA LEU A 193 15.86 7.30 -16.12
C LEU A 193 15.22 7.00 -14.77
N SER A 194 15.35 7.91 -13.82
CA SER A 194 14.76 7.78 -12.48
C SER A 194 13.71 8.87 -12.24
N MET A 195 12.54 8.46 -11.77
CA MET A 195 11.47 9.37 -11.38
C MET A 195 11.04 9.06 -9.94
N LEU A 196 11.01 10.07 -9.09
CA LEU A 196 10.57 9.98 -7.70
C LEU A 196 9.38 10.91 -7.52
N PHE A 197 8.28 10.39 -7.00
CA PHE A 197 7.10 11.18 -6.64
C PHE A 197 6.77 11.02 -5.16
N SER A 198 6.46 12.14 -4.53
CA SER A 198 6.22 12.21 -3.09
C SER A 198 5.20 13.31 -2.79
N ALA A 199 4.42 13.18 -1.71
CA ALA A 199 3.59 14.30 -1.25
C ALA A 199 4.48 15.37 -0.61
N THR A 200 5.55 14.94 0.05
CA THR A 200 6.56 15.79 0.69
C THR A 200 7.96 15.46 0.18
N LEU A 201 8.77 16.48 -0.15
CA LEU A 201 10.20 16.31 -0.44
C LEU A 201 11.03 16.59 0.82
N SER A 202 10.78 15.80 1.87
CA SER A 202 11.55 15.89 3.12
C SER A 202 13.05 15.66 2.89
N TYR A 203 13.90 16.10 3.82
CA TYR A 203 15.35 15.89 3.74
C TYR A 203 15.72 14.42 3.48
N ARG A 204 14.98 13.47 4.05
CA ARG A 204 15.21 12.03 3.89
C ARG A 204 14.88 11.54 2.48
N VAL A 205 13.78 12.03 1.89
CA VAL A 205 13.40 11.72 0.51
C VAL A 205 14.40 12.33 -0.47
N MET A 206 14.81 13.57 -0.22
CA MET A 206 15.82 14.24 -1.05
C MET A 206 17.19 13.57 -0.94
N GLU A 207 17.61 13.12 0.25
CA GLU A 207 18.85 12.34 0.42
C GLU A 207 18.86 11.10 -0.48
N LEU A 208 17.75 10.35 -0.50
CA LEU A 208 17.62 9.19 -1.38
C LEU A 208 17.71 9.56 -2.86
N ALA A 209 17.06 10.65 -3.26
CA ALA A 209 17.13 11.16 -4.63
C ALA A 209 18.58 11.53 -5.00
N TYR A 210 19.29 12.26 -4.15
CA TYR A 210 20.69 12.63 -4.39
C TYR A 210 21.63 11.42 -4.44
N GLU A 211 21.42 10.41 -3.60
CA GLU A 211 22.26 9.20 -3.55
C GLU A 211 22.05 8.27 -4.76
N HIS A 212 20.84 8.25 -5.33
CA HIS A 212 20.43 7.21 -6.26
C HIS A 212 19.79 7.70 -7.58
N MET A 213 19.82 8.99 -7.86
CA MET A 213 19.36 9.59 -9.12
C MET A 213 20.49 10.43 -9.74
N ASN A 214 20.38 10.72 -11.03
CA ASN A 214 21.32 11.49 -11.80
C ASN A 214 20.86 12.95 -11.91
N ASN A 215 21.31 13.79 -10.97
CA ASN A 215 20.99 15.23 -10.90
C ASN A 215 19.48 15.52 -11.12
N PRO A 216 18.60 14.96 -10.27
CA PRO A 216 17.16 15.02 -10.48
C PRO A 216 16.65 16.46 -10.43
N GLN A 217 15.88 16.84 -11.44
CA GLN A 217 15.20 18.13 -11.46
C GLN A 217 14.04 18.10 -10.45
N ARG A 218 14.01 19.09 -9.57
CA ARG A 218 12.93 19.24 -8.59
C ARG A 218 11.74 19.90 -9.28
N VAL A 219 10.62 19.20 -9.28
CA VAL A 219 9.33 19.74 -9.74
C VAL A 219 8.46 19.89 -8.52
N GLN A 220 8.21 21.13 -8.10
CA GLN A 220 7.28 21.44 -7.03
C GLN A 220 6.07 22.09 -7.67
N ILE A 221 4.95 21.37 -7.65
CA ILE A 221 3.66 21.99 -7.89
C ILE A 221 3.20 22.48 -6.53
N GLU A 222 3.21 23.80 -6.35
CA GLU A 222 2.53 24.39 -5.21
C GLU A 222 1.08 23.89 -5.27
N PRO A 223 0.55 23.35 -4.17
CA PRO A 223 -0.87 23.03 -4.15
C PRO A 223 -1.63 24.30 -4.54
N GLU A 224 -2.49 24.24 -5.56
CA GLU A 224 -3.55 25.23 -5.74
C GLU A 224 -4.23 25.34 -4.38
N GLN A 225 -3.92 26.42 -3.65
CA GLN A 225 -4.29 26.69 -2.25
C GLN A 225 -4.78 25.46 -1.48
N VAL A 226 -3.85 24.89 -0.68
CA VAL A 226 -4.02 23.80 0.29
C VAL A 226 -5.45 23.30 0.35
N THR A 227 -5.69 22.04 0.01
CA THR A 227 -6.98 21.35 0.20
C THR A 227 -7.65 21.69 1.56
N ALA A 228 -6.86 22.04 2.58
CA ALA A 228 -7.27 22.66 3.85
C ALA A 228 -8.21 23.88 3.71
N GLU A 229 -8.05 24.80 2.75
CA GLU A 229 -9.01 25.91 2.55
C GLU A 229 -10.42 25.43 2.19
N ARG A 230 -10.55 24.21 1.64
CA ARG A 230 -11.84 23.59 1.27
C ARG A 230 -12.32 22.54 2.26
N VAL A 231 -11.49 22.21 3.26
CA VAL A 231 -11.88 21.36 4.38
C VAL A 231 -12.30 22.27 5.52
N ARG A 232 -13.55 22.19 5.94
CA ARG A 232 -13.97 22.81 7.20
C ARG A 232 -13.41 21.96 8.34
N GLU A 233 -12.39 22.49 9.00
CA GLU A 233 -11.73 21.84 10.13
C GLU A 233 -12.37 22.32 11.44
N GLN A 234 -12.64 21.39 12.35
CA GLN A 234 -13.15 21.68 13.69
C GLN A 234 -12.55 20.72 14.73
N VAL A 235 -12.33 21.21 15.94
CA VAL A 235 -11.83 20.41 17.06
C VAL A 235 -12.77 20.48 18.26
N PHE A 236 -13.00 19.31 18.87
CA PHE A 236 -13.69 19.17 20.16
C PHE A 236 -12.69 18.68 21.21
N PHE A 237 -12.90 19.07 22.47
CA PHE A 237 -12.13 18.57 23.63
C PHE A 237 -13.00 17.69 24.55
N PRO A 238 -13.42 16.49 24.09
CA PRO A 238 -14.18 15.58 24.94
C PRO A 238 -13.28 14.87 25.96
N ALA A 239 -13.86 14.46 27.09
CA ALA A 239 -13.27 13.40 27.89
C ALA A 239 -13.25 12.09 27.10
N ASN A 240 -12.33 11.19 27.42
CA ASN A 240 -12.21 9.88 26.77
C ASN A 240 -13.53 9.07 26.77
N THR A 241 -14.31 9.17 27.85
CA THR A 241 -15.62 8.52 27.98
C THR A 241 -16.68 9.09 27.03
N ASP A 242 -16.52 10.35 26.61
CA ASP A 242 -17.52 11.10 25.87
C ASP A 242 -17.29 11.04 24.37
N LYS A 243 -16.15 10.52 23.91
CA LYS A 243 -15.79 10.43 22.48
C LYS A 243 -16.79 9.60 21.66
N ILE A 244 -17.25 8.46 22.18
CA ILE A 244 -18.24 7.62 21.49
C ILE A 244 -19.61 8.30 21.45
N PRO A 245 -20.18 8.78 22.58
CA PRO A 245 -21.39 9.60 22.57
C PRO A 245 -21.33 10.77 21.59
N LEU A 246 -20.21 11.50 21.59
CA LEU A 246 -19.99 12.66 20.73
C LEU A 246 -19.93 12.25 19.25
N LEU A 247 -19.19 11.19 18.90
CA LEU A 247 -19.13 10.69 17.53
C LEU A 247 -20.52 10.34 17.01
N LEU A 248 -21.33 9.63 17.80
CA LEU A 248 -22.68 9.25 17.43
C LEU A 248 -23.59 10.47 17.24
N GLY A 249 -23.51 11.45 18.14
CA GLY A 249 -24.29 12.68 18.02
C GLY A 249 -23.91 13.52 16.80
N ILE A 250 -22.61 13.64 16.49
CA ILE A 250 -22.16 14.35 15.29
C ILE A 250 -22.60 13.61 14.02
N LEU A 251 -22.43 12.27 13.96
CA LEU A 251 -22.91 11.47 12.84
C LEU A 251 -24.44 11.58 12.63
N GLN A 252 -25.22 11.62 13.71
CA GLN A 252 -26.67 11.78 13.64
C GLN A 252 -27.08 13.18 13.16
N LYS A 253 -26.34 14.21 13.56
CA LYS A 253 -26.60 15.61 13.21
C LYS A 253 -26.18 15.92 11.77
N GLU A 254 -24.97 15.52 11.38
CA GLU A 254 -24.38 15.86 10.09
C GLU A 254 -24.81 14.90 8.97
N GLN A 255 -25.22 13.66 9.30
CA GLN A 255 -25.67 12.62 8.36
C GLN A 255 -24.75 12.48 7.14
N PRO A 256 -23.45 12.21 7.33
CA PRO A 256 -22.49 12.17 6.24
C PRO A 256 -22.83 11.05 5.25
N GLU A 257 -22.78 11.36 3.95
CA GLU A 257 -23.00 10.36 2.90
C GLU A 257 -21.92 9.25 2.94
N ARG A 258 -20.67 9.67 3.11
CA ARG A 258 -19.51 8.79 3.32
C ARG A 258 -18.54 9.43 4.29
N SER A 259 -18.14 8.67 5.30
CA SER A 259 -17.19 9.12 6.31
C SER A 259 -16.08 8.11 6.60
N ILE A 260 -14.93 8.63 7.01
CA ILE A 260 -13.82 7.83 7.53
C ILE A 260 -13.57 8.24 8.98
N VAL A 261 -13.50 7.25 9.87
CA VAL A 261 -13.16 7.44 11.29
C VAL A 261 -11.78 6.84 11.57
N PHE A 262 -10.85 7.70 11.95
CA PHE A 262 -9.47 7.33 12.26
C PHE A 262 -9.26 7.14 13.75
N SER A 263 -8.69 5.99 14.12
CA SER A 263 -8.16 5.74 15.46
C SER A 263 -6.70 5.27 15.37
N ASN A 264 -5.90 5.64 16.36
CA ASN A 264 -4.45 5.38 16.35
C ASN A 264 -4.12 3.90 16.54
N THR A 265 -5.01 3.13 17.16
CA THR A 265 -4.76 1.72 17.50
C THR A 265 -5.78 0.78 16.88
N LYS A 266 -5.35 -0.45 16.58
CA LYS A 266 -6.25 -1.50 16.11
C LYS A 266 -7.43 -1.73 17.08
N ARG A 267 -7.14 -1.82 18.38
CA ARG A 267 -8.17 -2.02 19.41
C ARG A 267 -9.15 -0.86 19.46
N GLY A 268 -8.68 0.37 19.28
CA GLY A 268 -9.53 1.56 19.14
C GLY A 268 -10.45 1.46 17.92
N THR A 269 -9.93 1.03 16.77
CA THR A 269 -10.76 0.83 15.57
C THR A 269 -11.84 -0.25 15.76
N GLU A 270 -11.52 -1.37 16.45
CA GLU A 270 -12.48 -2.42 16.77
C GLU A 270 -13.57 -1.92 17.73
N LEU A 271 -13.19 -1.15 18.75
CA LEU A 271 -14.12 -0.54 19.70
C LEU A 271 -15.10 0.41 19.01
N VAL A 272 -14.56 1.35 18.22
CA VAL A 272 -15.36 2.35 17.49
C VAL A 272 -16.31 1.64 16.52
N ALA A 273 -15.81 0.69 15.73
CA ALA A 273 -16.65 -0.07 14.79
C ALA A 273 -17.78 -0.82 15.51
N GLY A 274 -17.49 -1.50 16.62
CA GLY A 274 -18.51 -2.23 17.38
C GLY A 274 -19.61 -1.32 17.96
N TYR A 275 -19.26 -0.13 18.44
CA TYR A 275 -20.25 0.86 18.89
C TYR A 275 -21.09 1.40 17.73
N LEU A 276 -20.46 1.76 16.62
CA LEU A 276 -21.18 2.24 15.44
C LEU A 276 -22.16 1.17 14.91
N GLU A 277 -21.73 -0.09 14.79
CA GLU A 277 -22.59 -1.22 14.41
C GLU A 277 -23.76 -1.41 15.40
N GLY A 278 -23.48 -1.36 16.72
CA GLY A 278 -24.50 -1.48 17.76
C GLY A 278 -25.52 -0.35 17.80
N ASN A 279 -25.19 0.78 17.17
CA ASN A 279 -26.05 1.95 17.05
C ASN A 279 -26.60 2.13 15.62
N GLY A 280 -26.60 1.06 14.81
CA GLY A 280 -27.31 1.00 13.53
C GLY A 280 -26.54 1.49 12.32
N TYR A 281 -25.24 1.82 12.46
CA TYR A 281 -24.40 2.21 11.33
C TYR A 281 -23.83 0.99 10.60
N THR A 282 -23.76 1.07 9.28
CA THR A 282 -23.09 0.05 8.45
C THR A 282 -21.61 0.41 8.29
N VAL A 283 -20.74 -0.40 8.91
CA VAL A 283 -19.32 -0.08 9.09
C VAL A 283 -18.43 -1.04 8.31
N ALA A 284 -17.43 -0.49 7.61
CA ALA A 284 -16.28 -1.24 7.15
C ALA A 284 -15.11 -1.04 8.13
N LEU A 285 -14.56 -2.11 8.68
CA LEU A 285 -13.38 -2.06 9.56
C LEU A 285 -12.11 -2.43 8.77
N LEU A 286 -11.17 -1.50 8.67
CA LEU A 286 -9.85 -1.74 8.07
C LEU A 286 -8.73 -1.59 9.09
N SER A 287 -8.16 -2.72 9.49
CA SER A 287 -6.95 -2.80 10.32
C SER A 287 -5.89 -3.68 9.64
N GLY A 288 -4.66 -3.69 10.18
CA GLY A 288 -3.53 -4.44 9.61
C GLY A 288 -3.74 -5.96 9.55
N ASP A 289 -4.64 -6.51 10.37
CA ASP A 289 -4.89 -7.95 10.45
C ASP A 289 -5.99 -8.44 9.50
N VAL A 290 -6.66 -7.52 8.78
CA VAL A 290 -7.73 -7.90 7.85
C VAL A 290 -7.12 -8.63 6.64
N PRO A 291 -7.52 -9.88 6.35
CA PRO A 291 -7.01 -10.61 5.19
C PRO A 291 -7.27 -9.86 3.89
N GLN A 292 -6.35 -9.92 2.93
CA GLN A 292 -6.38 -9.09 1.71
C GLN A 292 -7.69 -9.21 0.92
N LYS A 293 -8.21 -10.44 0.75
CA LYS A 293 -9.48 -10.68 0.03
C LYS A 293 -10.66 -10.00 0.73
N LYS A 294 -10.70 -10.05 2.07
CA LYS A 294 -11.72 -9.37 2.89
C LYS A 294 -11.55 -7.85 2.81
N ARG A 295 -10.31 -7.34 2.90
CA ARG A 295 -9.97 -5.92 2.73
C ARG A 295 -10.46 -5.37 1.39
N GLN A 296 -10.19 -6.07 0.28
CA GLN A 296 -10.69 -5.67 -1.04
C GLN A 296 -12.22 -5.68 -1.12
N SER A 297 -12.87 -6.67 -0.51
CA SER A 297 -14.34 -6.72 -0.44
C SER A 297 -14.92 -5.56 0.35
N LEU A 298 -14.35 -5.23 1.51
CA LEU A 298 -14.79 -4.11 2.36
C LEU A 298 -14.61 -2.78 1.66
N LEU A 299 -13.47 -2.57 0.98
CA LEU A 299 -13.22 -1.36 0.20
C LEU A 299 -14.21 -1.21 -0.96
N ARG A 300 -14.54 -2.30 -1.66
CA ARG A 300 -15.56 -2.30 -2.71
C ARG A 300 -16.93 -1.98 -2.14
N ALA A 301 -17.30 -2.60 -1.02
CA ALA A 301 -18.57 -2.33 -0.35
C ALA A 301 -18.70 -0.86 0.05
N PHE A 302 -17.66 -0.29 0.65
CA PHE A 302 -17.60 1.13 1.00
C PHE A 302 -17.68 2.05 -0.24
N THR A 303 -16.89 1.77 -1.28
CA THR A 303 -16.88 2.58 -2.52
C THR A 303 -18.21 2.52 -3.26
N ASN A 304 -18.92 1.39 -3.17
CA ASN A 304 -20.23 1.20 -3.80
C ASN A 304 -21.40 1.72 -2.94
N GLY A 305 -21.13 2.34 -1.77
CA GLY A 305 -22.17 2.86 -0.88
C GLY A 305 -22.95 1.79 -0.12
N GLN A 306 -22.43 0.57 0.00
CA GLN A 306 -23.02 -0.48 0.85
C GLN A 306 -22.67 -0.29 2.33
N CYS A 307 -21.63 0.49 2.61
CA CYS A 307 -21.26 0.94 3.95
C CYS A 307 -20.94 2.43 3.85
N ASN A 308 -21.41 3.21 4.81
CA ASN A 308 -21.26 4.67 4.78
C ASN A 308 -20.18 5.16 5.74
N VAL A 309 -19.70 4.28 6.64
CA VAL A 309 -18.63 4.58 7.59
C VAL A 309 -17.49 3.60 7.44
N LEU A 310 -16.27 4.11 7.22
CA LEU A 310 -15.04 3.33 7.23
C LEU A 310 -14.24 3.64 8.49
N VAL A 311 -14.01 2.66 9.36
CA VAL A 311 -13.15 2.81 10.54
C VAL A 311 -11.79 2.23 10.24
N ALA A 312 -10.71 3.01 10.42
CA ALA A 312 -9.37 2.57 10.06
C ALA A 312 -8.26 3.17 10.92
N THR A 313 -7.10 2.50 10.92
CA THR A 313 -5.83 3.09 11.39
C THR A 313 -5.10 3.76 10.23
N ASP A 314 -4.15 4.65 10.50
CA ASP A 314 -3.32 5.28 9.46
C ASP A 314 -2.67 4.24 8.56
N VAL A 315 -2.03 3.23 9.16
CA VAL A 315 -1.34 2.16 8.43
C VAL A 315 -2.29 1.41 7.50
N ALA A 316 -3.52 1.15 7.95
CA ALA A 316 -4.49 0.42 7.16
C ALA A 316 -5.16 1.28 6.08
N ALA A 317 -5.35 2.57 6.34
CA ALA A 317 -6.01 3.51 5.42
C ALA A 317 -5.06 4.15 4.39
N ARG A 318 -3.77 4.11 4.69
CA ARG A 318 -2.69 4.55 3.80
C ARG A 318 -2.84 3.85 2.44
N GLY A 319 -2.93 4.64 1.37
CA GLY A 319 -2.81 4.18 -0.03
C GLY A 319 -4.11 3.83 -0.67
N LEU A 320 -5.19 4.05 0.07
CA LEU A 320 -6.53 3.89 -0.41
C LEU A 320 -6.91 5.17 -1.16
N HIS A 321 -7.08 5.04 -2.47
CA HIS A 321 -7.82 6.03 -3.24
C HIS A 321 -9.32 5.77 -3.05
N ILE A 322 -9.91 6.46 -2.08
CA ILE A 322 -11.34 6.40 -1.81
C ILE A 322 -11.96 7.69 -2.34
N PRO A 323 -12.77 7.62 -3.41
CA PRO A 323 -13.48 8.79 -3.92
C PRO A 323 -14.67 9.16 -3.01
N ASP A 324 -15.05 10.43 -3.07
CA ASP A 324 -16.30 10.96 -2.50
C ASP A 324 -16.46 10.82 -0.98
N VAL A 325 -15.36 10.88 -0.22
CA VAL A 325 -15.45 11.04 1.24
C VAL A 325 -15.90 12.46 1.53
N THR A 326 -16.98 12.61 2.27
CA THR A 326 -17.52 13.92 2.68
C THR A 326 -16.95 14.35 4.02
N HIS A 327 -16.81 13.41 4.97
CA HIS A 327 -16.41 13.70 6.34
C HIS A 327 -15.24 12.82 6.78
N VAL A 328 -14.27 13.43 7.46
CA VAL A 328 -13.17 12.74 8.14
C VAL A 328 -13.29 13.00 9.63
N PHE A 329 -13.34 11.94 10.42
CA PHE A 329 -13.35 12.00 11.88
C PHE A 329 -12.00 11.52 12.41
N ASN A 330 -11.19 12.43 12.95
CA ASN A 330 -10.03 12.07 13.76
C ASN A 330 -10.53 11.73 15.16
N PHE A 331 -11.02 10.49 15.35
CA PHE A 331 -11.45 10.02 16.66
C PHE A 331 -10.29 10.09 17.65
N ASP A 332 -9.08 9.74 17.22
CA ASP A 332 -7.84 10.07 17.94
C ASP A 332 -7.03 11.06 17.09
N LEU A 333 -6.47 12.14 17.65
CA LEU A 333 -5.50 12.94 16.89
C LEU A 333 -4.27 12.08 16.53
N PRO A 334 -3.71 12.23 15.31
CA PRO A 334 -2.52 11.51 14.91
C PRO A 334 -1.30 11.99 15.70
N GLN A 335 -0.29 11.13 15.81
CA GLN A 335 0.95 11.45 16.54
C GLN A 335 1.90 12.35 15.75
N SER A 336 1.72 12.45 14.42
CA SER A 336 2.50 13.30 13.53
C SER A 336 1.59 14.29 12.80
N ALA A 337 2.10 15.48 12.54
CA ALA A 337 1.35 16.52 11.84
C ALA A 337 1.14 16.18 10.36
N GLU A 338 2.07 15.45 9.75
CA GLU A 338 1.95 14.95 8.39
C GLU A 338 0.76 13.98 8.26
N ASP A 339 0.58 13.08 9.23
CA ASP A 339 -0.56 12.17 9.23
C ASP A 339 -1.90 12.91 9.35
N TYR A 340 -1.95 14.04 10.08
CA TYR A 340 -3.16 14.88 10.13
C TYR A 340 -3.56 15.36 8.73
N VAL A 341 -2.63 15.95 7.99
CA VAL A 341 -2.86 16.40 6.62
C VAL A 341 -3.24 15.24 5.71
N HIS A 342 -2.63 14.07 5.87
CA HIS A 342 -2.98 12.87 5.11
C HIS A 342 -4.37 12.31 5.39
N ARG A 343 -4.87 12.47 6.63
CA ARG A 343 -6.22 12.06 7.02
C ARG A 343 -7.26 13.01 6.46
N ILE A 344 -7.10 14.32 6.68
CA ILE A 344 -8.09 15.30 6.19
C ILE A 344 -8.09 15.38 4.66
N GLY A 345 -6.95 15.12 4.00
CA GLY A 345 -6.84 14.96 2.55
C GLY A 345 -7.55 13.72 1.96
N ARG A 346 -8.28 12.95 2.79
CA ARG A 346 -9.22 11.93 2.30
C ARG A 346 -10.55 12.55 1.83
N THR A 347 -10.93 13.70 2.36
CA THR A 347 -12.10 14.48 1.91
C THR A 347 -11.67 15.62 0.96
N ALA A 348 -12.63 16.41 0.48
CA ALA A 348 -12.43 17.60 -0.37
C ALA A 348 -11.60 17.37 -1.64
N ARG A 349 -11.74 16.18 -2.25
CA ARG A 349 -11.05 15.83 -3.51
C ARG A 349 -11.80 16.36 -4.72
N ALA A 350 -11.06 16.63 -5.81
CA ALA A 350 -11.62 17.03 -7.11
C ALA A 350 -12.56 18.26 -7.05
N GLY A 351 -12.26 19.23 -6.18
CA GLY A 351 -13.02 20.48 -6.07
C GLY A 351 -14.22 20.45 -5.13
N ALA A 352 -14.56 19.30 -4.52
CA ALA A 352 -15.61 19.22 -3.52
C ALA A 352 -15.20 19.87 -2.19
N LYS A 353 -16.19 20.30 -1.40
CA LYS A 353 -15.99 20.67 0.02
C LYS A 353 -15.97 19.42 0.89
N GLY A 354 -15.31 19.51 2.04
CA GLY A 354 -15.25 18.42 3.01
C GLY A 354 -15.24 18.93 4.43
N ASP A 355 -15.58 18.08 5.39
CA ASP A 355 -15.49 18.38 6.82
C ASP A 355 -14.46 17.45 7.48
N ALA A 356 -13.64 18.03 8.36
CA ALA A 356 -12.71 17.30 9.21
C ALA A 356 -12.99 17.62 10.68
N VAL A 357 -13.42 16.60 11.42
CA VAL A 357 -13.80 16.70 12.82
C VAL A 357 -12.78 15.97 13.67
N SER A 358 -12.15 16.69 14.61
CA SER A 358 -11.08 16.14 15.43
C SER A 358 -11.42 16.12 16.91
N PHE A 359 -11.08 15.04 17.61
CA PHE A 359 -11.22 14.94 19.06
C PHE A 359 -9.86 15.01 19.74
N ALA A 360 -9.65 16.08 20.49
CA ALA A 360 -8.48 16.30 21.33
C ALA A 360 -8.80 15.90 22.78
N CYS A 361 -8.71 14.61 23.09
CA CYS A 361 -8.93 14.07 24.44
C CYS A 361 -7.64 14.08 25.29
N GLU A 362 -7.73 13.60 26.53
CA GLU A 362 -6.63 13.54 27.50
C GLU A 362 -5.40 12.81 26.95
N ASP A 363 -5.60 11.80 26.10
CA ASP A 363 -4.54 10.97 25.53
C ASP A 363 -3.89 11.54 24.27
N THR A 364 -4.48 12.56 23.64
CA THR A 364 -4.05 13.00 22.29
C THR A 364 -4.00 14.51 22.09
N ALA A 365 -4.53 15.32 23.01
CA ALA A 365 -4.53 16.77 22.92
C ALA A 365 -3.11 17.39 22.83
N PHE A 366 -2.09 16.71 23.36
CA PHE A 366 -0.71 17.18 23.30
C PHE A 366 -0.07 17.11 21.89
N TYR A 367 -0.69 16.41 20.93
CA TYR A 367 -0.26 16.44 19.52
C TYR A 367 -0.77 17.69 18.78
N LEU A 368 -1.82 18.34 19.29
CA LEU A 368 -2.47 19.48 18.63
C LEU A 368 -1.52 20.66 18.33
N PRO A 369 -0.62 21.09 19.23
CA PRO A 369 0.27 22.22 18.95
C PRO A 369 1.19 22.00 17.75
N GLU A 370 1.75 20.79 17.59
CA GLU A 370 2.60 20.45 16.44
C GLU A 370 1.80 20.39 15.14
N ILE A 371 0.56 19.86 15.21
CA ILE A 371 -0.37 19.85 14.08
C ILE A 371 -0.69 21.28 13.63
N GLU A 372 -1.12 22.15 14.55
CA GLU A 372 -1.46 23.55 14.25
C GLU A 372 -0.27 24.35 13.72
N ALA A 373 0.92 24.11 14.26
CA ALA A 373 2.15 24.73 13.78
C ALA A 373 2.47 24.30 12.33
N TYR A 374 2.22 23.03 12.00
CA TYR A 374 2.47 22.48 10.66
C TYR A 374 1.46 22.98 9.62
N ILE A 375 0.17 23.02 9.96
CA ILE A 375 -0.89 23.53 9.05
C ILE A 375 -0.95 25.07 9.01
N GLY A 376 -0.20 25.75 9.88
CA GLY A 376 -0.05 27.20 9.89
C GLY A 376 -1.25 27.98 10.46
N HIS A 377 -2.23 27.30 11.06
CA HIS A 377 -3.41 27.93 11.65
C HIS A 377 -3.96 27.13 12.84
N LYS A 378 -4.79 27.77 13.67
CA LYS A 378 -5.47 27.14 14.82
C LYS A 378 -6.77 26.47 14.37
N LEU A 379 -7.07 25.31 14.94
CA LEU A 379 -8.34 24.63 14.67
C LEU A 379 -9.48 25.35 15.41
N PRO A 380 -10.58 25.72 14.73
CA PRO A 380 -11.77 26.25 15.38
C PRO A 380 -12.31 25.28 16.43
N VAL A 381 -12.47 25.77 17.67
CA VAL A 381 -12.95 24.97 18.79
C VAL A 381 -14.46 24.97 18.83
N GLU A 382 -15.05 23.78 18.85
CA GLU A 382 -16.48 23.57 19.00
C GLU A 382 -16.83 23.08 20.41
N ASN A 383 -18.01 23.45 20.88
CA ASN A 383 -18.47 23.09 22.23
C ASN A 383 -19.08 21.68 22.25
N VAL A 384 -18.67 20.87 23.23
CA VAL A 384 -19.34 19.60 23.55
C VAL A 384 -20.62 19.92 24.32
N SER A 385 -21.73 20.03 23.58
CA SER A 385 -23.05 20.25 24.18
C SER A 385 -23.70 18.94 24.60
N ALA A 386 -24.60 19.01 25.60
CA ALA A 386 -25.34 17.82 26.06
C ALA A 386 -26.19 17.18 24.95
N GLU A 387 -26.64 17.97 23.96
CA GLU A 387 -27.40 17.48 22.80
C GLU A 387 -26.57 16.60 21.87
N LEU A 388 -25.25 16.84 21.79
CA LEU A 388 -24.34 16.01 20.99
C LEU A 388 -23.91 14.73 21.71
N LEU A 389 -24.09 14.63 23.02
CA LEU A 389 -23.71 13.45 23.81
C LEU A 389 -24.83 12.41 23.81
N VAL A 390 -24.98 11.70 22.70
CA VAL A 390 -25.98 10.64 22.54
C VAL A 390 -25.60 9.44 23.41
N LYS A 391 -26.56 8.93 24.18
CA LYS A 391 -26.35 7.72 24.99
C LYS A 391 -26.16 6.49 24.08
N PRO A 392 -24.98 5.84 24.06
CA PRO A 392 -24.70 4.76 23.14
C PRO A 392 -25.38 3.45 23.56
N GLN A 393 -25.87 2.69 22.59
CA GLN A 393 -26.12 1.26 22.76
C GLN A 393 -24.78 0.50 22.90
N PRO A 394 -24.75 -0.63 23.63
CA PRO A 394 -23.54 -1.43 23.81
C PRO A 394 -22.91 -1.85 22.47
N PRO A 395 -21.59 -2.02 22.41
CA PRO A 395 -20.92 -2.38 21.18
C PRO A 395 -21.27 -3.82 20.79
N VAL A 396 -21.48 -4.06 19.49
CA VAL A 396 -21.58 -5.43 18.96
C VAL A 396 -20.23 -6.09 19.16
N ARG A 397 -20.19 -7.19 19.92
CA ARG A 397 -18.97 -7.99 20.06
C ARG A 397 -18.72 -8.66 18.71
N GLN A 398 -17.66 -8.23 18.02
CA GLN A 398 -17.12 -9.04 16.92
C GLN A 398 -16.56 -10.32 17.55
N GLU A 399 -17.22 -11.45 17.31
CA GLU A 399 -16.66 -12.76 17.66
C GLU A 399 -15.34 -12.91 16.90
N HIS A 400 -14.22 -12.65 17.58
CA HIS A 400 -12.96 -13.20 17.14
C HIS A 400 -13.13 -14.72 17.22
N ALA A 401 -13.23 -15.36 16.05
CA ALA A 401 -13.16 -16.81 15.96
C ALA A 401 -12.01 -17.26 16.87
N PRO A 402 -12.27 -18.06 17.91
CA PRO A 402 -11.25 -18.41 18.86
C PRO A 402 -10.12 -19.07 18.07
N ARG A 403 -8.90 -18.55 18.21
CA ARG A 403 -7.69 -19.25 17.78
C ARG A 403 -7.86 -20.66 18.32
N GLN A 404 -8.08 -21.63 17.44
CA GLN A 404 -8.12 -23.03 17.81
C GLN A 404 -6.78 -23.32 18.47
N ALA A 405 -6.77 -23.28 19.80
CA ALA A 405 -5.75 -23.91 20.59
C ALA A 405 -5.73 -25.35 20.09
N ARG A 406 -4.65 -25.73 19.41
CA ARG A 406 -4.36 -27.12 19.06
C ARG A 406 -4.38 -27.92 20.36
N ARG A 407 -5.56 -28.40 20.75
CA ARG A 407 -5.69 -29.50 21.71
C ARG A 407 -5.10 -30.70 21.01
N SER A 408 -3.88 -31.04 21.42
CA SER A 408 -3.24 -32.31 21.17
C SER A 408 -4.20 -33.42 21.62
N ASN A 409 -4.97 -33.96 20.68
CA ASN A 409 -5.86 -35.08 20.92
C ASN A 409 -5.02 -36.37 20.87
N GLN A 410 -4.38 -36.67 22.00
CA GLN A 410 -3.74 -37.96 22.24
C GLN A 410 -4.75 -38.81 23.01
N GLY A 411 -5.40 -39.77 22.33
CA GLY A 411 -6.20 -40.79 23.01
C GLY A 411 -7.36 -41.37 22.20
N ASN A 412 -7.33 -42.69 22.06
CA ASN A 412 -8.41 -43.63 21.72
C ASN A 412 -8.90 -43.75 20.27
N GLN A 413 -8.25 -44.65 19.54
CA GLN A 413 -8.91 -45.48 18.53
C GLN A 413 -9.45 -46.78 19.18
N PRO A 414 -10.71 -47.17 18.94
CA PRO A 414 -11.22 -48.48 19.35
C PRO A 414 -10.78 -49.57 18.36
N ARG A 415 -10.21 -50.66 18.88
CA ARG A 415 -9.92 -51.89 18.14
C ARG A 415 -11.23 -52.62 17.76
N LYS A 416 -11.39 -52.96 16.47
CA LYS A 416 -12.39 -53.93 15.99
C LYS A 416 -11.92 -55.36 16.25
N PRO A 417 -12.80 -56.30 16.65
CA PRO A 417 -12.46 -57.71 16.80
C PRO A 417 -12.64 -58.46 15.47
N HIS A 418 -11.61 -59.19 15.03
CA HIS A 418 -11.76 -60.24 14.00
C HIS A 418 -11.53 -61.60 14.67
N GLN A 419 -12.61 -62.36 14.81
CA GLN A 419 -12.58 -63.80 15.02
C GLN A 419 -12.66 -64.48 13.64
N ASN A 420 -11.70 -65.34 13.35
CA ASN A 420 -11.92 -66.73 12.95
C ASN A 420 -10.57 -67.40 12.65
N ALA A 421 -10.21 -68.35 13.48
CA ALA A 421 -9.26 -69.42 13.14
C ALA A 421 -10.03 -70.54 12.41
N PRO A 422 -9.33 -71.47 11.73
CA PRO A 422 -8.93 -72.67 12.46
C PRO A 422 -7.52 -73.22 12.12
N ALA A 423 -6.79 -73.59 13.19
CA ALA A 423 -6.12 -74.88 13.47
C ALA A 423 -5.17 -75.61 12.45
N PRO A 424 -4.28 -76.51 12.95
CA PRO A 424 -2.87 -76.58 12.52
C PRO A 424 -2.46 -77.94 11.87
N SER A 425 -1.29 -77.99 11.19
CA SER A 425 -0.52 -79.24 11.06
C SER A 425 0.97 -79.04 10.72
N SER A 426 1.82 -79.61 11.59
CA SER A 426 3.02 -80.44 11.34
C SER A 426 4.09 -80.06 10.29
N GLY A 427 5.37 -80.13 10.72
CA GLY A 427 6.41 -80.85 9.95
C GLY A 427 7.77 -80.16 9.74
N ASP A 428 8.71 -80.45 10.63
CA ASP A 428 10.17 -80.73 10.51
C ASP A 428 11.20 -79.90 9.69
N GLU A 429 12.32 -79.69 10.40
CA GLU A 429 13.76 -79.81 10.07
C GLU A 429 14.35 -79.17 8.80
N ASN A 430 15.20 -78.15 8.98
CA ASN A 430 16.66 -78.31 8.88
C ASN A 430 17.43 -76.99 9.13
N ALA A 431 18.44 -77.08 9.99
CA ALA A 431 19.61 -76.18 10.02
C ALA A 431 20.77 -76.91 9.27
N PRO A 432 22.00 -76.35 9.02
CA PRO A 432 22.61 -75.21 9.71
C PRO A 432 23.64 -74.36 8.92
N GLN A 433 24.30 -73.44 9.66
CA GLN A 433 25.64 -72.84 9.44
C GLN A 433 25.86 -71.80 8.33
N THR A 434 26.18 -70.55 8.72
CA THR A 434 27.58 -70.14 8.97
C THR A 434 27.71 -68.71 9.53
N SER A 435 28.61 -68.64 10.49
CA SER A 435 29.31 -67.52 11.11
C SER A 435 29.65 -66.31 10.21
N ARG A 436 29.68 -65.09 10.77
CA ARG A 436 30.81 -64.55 11.56
C ARG A 436 30.46 -63.19 12.15
N ALA A 437 31.01 -62.99 13.33
CA ALA A 437 30.74 -61.88 14.21
C ALA A 437 31.94 -60.90 14.25
N ARG A 438 31.61 -59.70 14.75
CA ARG A 438 32.40 -58.90 15.70
C ARG A 438 33.55 -57.99 15.18
N ARG A 439 33.32 -56.70 15.48
CA ARG A 439 33.97 -55.86 16.53
C ARG A 439 34.82 -54.67 16.06
N ARG A 440 34.27 -53.48 16.35
CA ARG A 440 34.83 -52.41 17.21
C ARG A 440 36.36 -52.30 17.34
N ARG A 441 36.91 -51.10 17.05
CA ARG A 441 37.46 -50.15 18.06
C ARG A 441 38.02 -48.85 17.42
N LYS A 442 37.63 -47.69 17.97
CA LYS A 442 38.41 -46.43 18.08
C LYS A 442 39.58 -46.62 19.09
N PRO A 443 40.57 -45.71 19.34
CA PRO A 443 40.56 -44.23 19.19
C PRO A 443 41.91 -43.47 18.90
N ARG A 444 41.78 -42.13 18.77
CA ARG A 444 42.56 -41.00 19.37
C ARG A 444 43.79 -40.35 18.68
N GLY A 445 43.71 -39.00 18.64
CA GLY A 445 44.80 -38.02 18.87
C GLY A 445 45.40 -37.38 17.61
N THR A 446 45.84 -36.11 17.54
CA THR A 446 45.76 -34.85 18.33
C THR A 446 46.43 -33.73 17.50
N GLN A 447 46.20 -32.45 17.83
CA GLN A 447 47.00 -31.22 17.50
C GLN A 447 46.92 -30.67 16.05
N GLN A 448 46.95 -29.36 15.74
CA GLN A 448 46.77 -28.04 16.39
C GLN A 448 46.72 -26.97 15.24
N PRO A 449 46.44 -25.67 15.49
CA PRO A 449 46.09 -24.67 14.48
C PRO A 449 47.23 -23.68 14.11
N LYS A 450 47.01 -22.89 13.05
CA LYS A 450 47.48 -21.51 12.70
C LYS A 450 47.25 -21.31 11.18
N SER A 451 46.79 -20.19 10.62
CA SER A 451 46.90 -18.77 10.98
C SER A 451 45.67 -18.00 10.52
#